data_AF-A0A3N5XGS6-F1
#
_entry.id   AF-A0A3N5XGS6-F1
#
_cell.length_a   1.000
_cell.length_b   1.000
_cell.length_c   1.000
_cell.angle_alpha   90.00
_cell.angle_beta   90.00
_cell.angle_gamma   90.00
#
_symmetry.space_group_name_H-M   'P 1'
#
loop_
_entity.id
_entity.type
_entity.pdbx_description
1 polymer ?
#
loop_
_entity_poly.entity_id
_entity_poly.type
_entity_poly.pdbx_seq_one_letter_code
_entity_poly.pdbx_strand_id
1 'polypeptide(L)'
;MRFEEQFLEQVRDSTSIVELIGSYVHLKKRGKDHAALCPFHNEKTPSFWVSESKQIFKCFGCGAGGDIYKFLMLMENLSFTDAVARLAERQGIPLPKRGAPTTPEDEGRRRLYEIMELAAAFFREALEKHASSAEARTYLEKRSITPETIQAFGIGYAPPGSELLAHLRSRKLDSNQILACGLTIEASPGQYRDKFRHRVMFPIRDLTGRVMAFGGRVLGEGVPKYLNSPETVLYHKGNHLYGLDKARDAIRKVDFAILVEGYFDCVVPFQFGFRNTVASLGTSLTENQVRLLGRYTRNVVISFDPDSAGLSAALRSTDLFLQQGFRVNVLSLPEGYDPDTFLREQGFAAYQEKLKTSTPFIEFALSRFLNQKKDPFSPKGKQETVSQILPYLLKIPDRIERAEYVSLVAGRLKVDEQLIRAEMRKATGKQDSGEKHLSSSGLVELSLAERTLAAAVLDEKWNELALPLLENELFEGLLTAPIFEKVVELRQLNRKINVITLRKLLGEGDCRELLETIALSASDLPLTEDAILGSVRALQERRIERENLHRQEAIKKEQTNDLNSPAVIQLVREKEASVRRKQQHHA
;
A
#
# COMPACT_ATOMS: atom_id res chain seq x y z
N MET A 1 12.06 2.40 -20.96
CA MET A 1 12.52 3.40 -21.94
C MET A 1 13.49 4.30 -21.22
N ARG A 2 14.77 4.27 -21.58
CA ARG A 2 15.76 5.20 -21.04
C ARG A 2 15.92 6.30 -22.08
N PHE A 3 15.64 7.54 -21.68
CA PHE A 3 15.88 8.69 -22.54
C PHE A 3 17.35 9.08 -22.41
N GLU A 4 17.96 9.54 -23.50
CA GLU A 4 19.28 10.15 -23.45
C GLU A 4 19.23 11.39 -22.56
N GLU A 5 20.32 11.65 -21.83
CA GLU A 5 20.40 12.75 -20.88
C GLU A 5 20.15 14.10 -21.57
N GLN A 6 20.71 14.27 -22.78
CA GLN A 6 20.49 15.44 -23.63
C GLN A 6 19.01 15.67 -24.00
N PHE A 7 18.24 14.60 -24.23
CA PHE A 7 16.80 14.71 -24.50
C PHE A 7 16.01 15.09 -23.23
N LEU A 8 16.37 14.51 -22.09
CA LEU A 8 15.76 14.86 -20.80
C LEU A 8 16.04 16.31 -20.40
N GLU A 9 17.23 16.81 -20.71
CA GLU A 9 17.59 18.22 -20.53
C GLU A 9 16.81 19.11 -21.49
N GLN A 10 16.71 18.77 -22.78
CA GLN A 10 15.93 19.53 -23.75
C GLN A 10 14.45 19.69 -23.33
N VAL A 11 13.81 18.62 -22.85
CA VAL A 11 12.43 18.66 -22.36
C VAL A 11 12.33 19.44 -21.04
N ARG A 12 13.38 19.40 -20.20
CA ARG A 12 13.43 20.16 -18.95
C ARG A 12 13.57 21.67 -19.20
N ASP A 13 14.49 22.06 -20.06
CA ASP A 13 14.82 23.46 -20.34
C ASP A 13 13.71 24.17 -21.15
N SER A 14 12.93 23.41 -21.91
CA SER A 14 11.76 23.92 -22.64
C SER A 14 10.50 24.04 -21.78
N THR A 15 10.52 23.59 -20.52
CA THR A 15 9.33 23.58 -19.65
C THR A 15 9.55 24.45 -18.41
N SER A 16 8.80 25.55 -18.31
CA SER A 16 8.73 26.35 -17.09
C SER A 16 7.92 25.63 -16.00
N ILE A 17 8.52 25.37 -14.84
CA ILE A 17 7.81 24.74 -13.71
C ILE A 17 6.66 25.61 -13.19
N VAL A 18 6.78 26.95 -13.25
CA VAL A 18 5.75 27.87 -12.77
C VAL A 18 4.53 27.81 -13.68
N GLU A 19 4.74 27.80 -15.00
CA GLU A 19 3.65 27.68 -15.98
C GLU A 19 2.99 26.30 -15.92
N LEU A 20 3.80 25.24 -15.84
CA LEU A 20 3.31 23.87 -15.71
C LEU A 20 2.41 23.73 -14.49
N ILE A 21 2.90 24.10 -13.30
CA ILE A 21 2.13 23.97 -12.06
C ILE A 21 0.96 24.95 -12.03
N GLY A 22 1.14 26.18 -12.54
CA GLY A 22 0.11 27.21 -12.64
C GLY A 22 -1.10 26.79 -13.47
N SER A 23 -0.93 25.83 -14.39
CA SER A 23 -2.03 25.22 -15.14
C SER A 23 -2.92 24.29 -14.30
N TYR A 24 -2.44 23.81 -13.14
CA TYR A 24 -3.20 22.91 -12.24
C TYR A 24 -3.68 23.61 -10.97
N VAL A 25 -2.89 24.54 -10.43
CA VAL A 25 -3.20 25.24 -9.18
C VAL A 25 -2.95 26.73 -9.30
N HIS A 26 -3.74 27.52 -8.58
CA HIS A 26 -3.59 28.97 -8.56
C HIS A 26 -2.37 29.38 -7.72
N LEU A 27 -1.28 29.77 -8.39
CA LEU A 27 -0.04 30.23 -7.79
C LEU A 27 -0.11 31.74 -7.46
N LYS A 28 0.26 32.11 -6.23
CA LYS A 28 0.44 33.50 -5.80
C LYS A 28 1.90 33.81 -5.53
N LYS A 29 2.42 34.88 -6.14
CA LYS A 29 3.81 35.31 -5.94
C LYS A 29 4.03 35.79 -4.50
N ARG A 30 5.08 35.29 -3.85
CA ARG A 30 5.50 35.66 -2.49
C ARG A 30 7.02 35.78 -2.44
N GLY A 31 7.51 37.02 -2.54
CA GLY A 31 8.93 37.29 -2.65
C GLY A 31 9.48 36.78 -3.98
N LYS A 32 10.51 35.93 -3.92
CA LYS A 32 11.18 35.33 -5.09
C LYS A 32 10.52 34.05 -5.60
N ASP A 33 9.65 33.43 -4.80
CA ASP A 33 8.98 32.15 -5.11
C ASP A 33 7.46 32.34 -5.21
N HIS A 34 6.75 31.27 -5.55
CA HIS A 34 5.29 31.22 -5.64
C HIS A 34 4.72 30.25 -4.60
N ALA A 35 3.56 30.58 -4.01
CA ALA A 35 2.86 29.76 -3.03
C ALA A 35 1.44 29.40 -3.49
N ALA A 36 0.98 28.20 -3.15
CA ALA A 36 -0.38 27.70 -3.38
C ALA A 36 -0.83 26.73 -2.28
N LEU A 37 -2.11 26.35 -2.31
CA LEU A 37 -2.57 25.15 -1.62
C LEU A 37 -2.04 23.92 -2.35
N CYS A 38 -1.60 22.92 -1.61
CA CYS A 38 -1.03 21.71 -2.17
C CYS A 38 -2.08 20.89 -2.92
N PRO A 39 -1.80 20.49 -4.18
CA PRO A 39 -2.71 19.61 -4.91
C PRO A 39 -2.66 18.15 -4.43
N PHE A 40 -1.68 17.78 -3.59
CA PHE A 40 -1.42 16.39 -3.19
C PHE A 40 -1.99 16.01 -1.82
N HIS A 41 -2.48 16.98 -1.05
CA HIS A 41 -3.15 16.74 0.23
C HIS A 41 -4.06 17.91 0.57
N ASN A 42 -5.06 17.68 1.40
CA ASN A 42 -6.06 18.70 1.71
C ASN A 42 -5.57 19.62 2.84
N GLU A 43 -5.49 20.92 2.58
CA GLU A 43 -5.05 21.92 3.54
C GLU A 43 -5.80 23.25 3.37
N LYS A 44 -5.85 24.07 4.43
CA LYS A 44 -6.48 25.41 4.41
C LYS A 44 -5.49 26.55 4.27
N THR A 45 -4.23 26.31 4.63
CA THR A 45 -3.14 27.29 4.57
C THR A 45 -2.14 26.86 3.50
N PRO A 46 -1.69 27.76 2.61
CA PRO A 46 -0.72 27.42 1.57
C PRO A 46 0.59 26.85 2.14
N SER A 47 0.87 25.58 1.91
CA SER A 47 2.17 24.97 2.22
C SER A 47 2.95 24.53 0.97
N PHE A 48 2.37 24.74 -0.22
CA PHE A 48 2.98 24.38 -1.50
C PHE A 48 3.76 25.55 -2.09
N TRP A 49 5.07 25.39 -2.24
CA TRP A 49 5.98 26.41 -2.76
C TRP A 49 6.62 25.96 -4.06
N VAL A 50 6.73 26.88 -5.02
CA VAL A 50 7.34 26.68 -6.33
C VAL A 50 8.44 27.72 -6.52
N SER A 51 9.66 27.26 -6.74
CA SER A 51 10.82 28.12 -6.97
C SER A 51 11.17 28.17 -8.45
N GLU A 52 11.00 29.35 -9.05
CA GLU A 52 11.25 29.58 -10.47
C GLU A 52 12.75 29.50 -10.79
N SER A 53 13.61 30.09 -9.95
CA SER A 53 15.06 30.07 -10.18
C SER A 53 15.68 28.68 -10.05
N LYS A 54 15.06 27.81 -9.23
CA LYS A 54 15.56 26.45 -8.97
C LYS A 54 14.84 25.37 -9.79
N GLN A 55 13.78 25.74 -10.52
CA GLN A 55 12.92 24.83 -11.27
C GLN A 55 12.43 23.61 -10.45
N ILE A 56 12.04 23.84 -9.19
CA ILE A 56 11.54 22.79 -8.27
C ILE A 56 10.30 23.27 -7.47
N PHE A 57 9.53 22.31 -6.96
CA PHE A 57 8.47 22.56 -5.98
C PHE A 57 8.68 21.76 -4.68
N LYS A 58 8.07 22.25 -3.59
CA LYS A 58 8.03 21.56 -2.30
C LYS A 58 6.76 21.91 -1.53
N CYS A 59 6.10 20.91 -0.99
CA CYS A 59 5.03 21.04 -0.01
C CYS A 59 5.58 20.77 1.39
N PHE A 60 5.35 21.70 2.32
CA PHE A 60 5.75 21.56 3.72
C PHE A 60 4.69 20.86 4.59
N GLY A 61 3.45 20.70 4.11
CA GLY A 61 2.41 19.93 4.80
C GLY A 61 2.56 18.42 4.62
N CYS A 62 2.67 17.95 3.36
CA CYS A 62 2.78 16.50 3.06
C CYS A 62 4.18 16.04 2.63
N GLY A 63 5.15 16.95 2.52
CA GLY A 63 6.53 16.62 2.15
C GLY A 63 6.77 16.35 0.66
N ALA A 64 5.75 16.36 -0.20
CA ALA A 64 5.91 16.17 -1.64
C ALA A 64 6.83 17.24 -2.25
N GLY A 65 7.78 16.86 -3.11
CA GLY A 65 8.68 17.79 -3.77
C GLY A 65 9.45 17.16 -4.92
N GLY A 66 9.91 17.99 -5.85
CA GLY A 66 10.68 17.55 -7.03
C GLY A 66 10.66 18.57 -8.16
N ASP A 67 11.05 18.10 -9.35
CA ASP A 67 11.07 18.88 -10.60
C ASP A 67 9.76 18.73 -11.39
N ILE A 68 9.74 19.23 -12.63
CA ILE A 68 8.60 19.14 -13.56
C ILE A 68 8.13 17.69 -13.81
N TYR A 69 9.07 16.74 -13.89
CA TYR A 69 8.76 15.33 -14.14
C TYR A 69 8.11 14.74 -12.90
N LYS A 70 8.73 14.96 -11.73
CA LYS A 70 8.18 14.48 -10.46
C LYS A 70 6.81 15.10 -10.17
N PHE A 71 6.60 16.36 -10.50
CA PHE A 71 5.30 17.02 -10.35
C PHE A 71 4.24 16.29 -11.17
N LEU A 72 4.46 16.09 -12.48
CA LEU A 72 3.53 15.38 -13.34
C LEU A 72 3.33 13.92 -12.95
N MET A 73 4.40 13.24 -12.52
CA MET A 73 4.30 11.89 -11.98
C MET A 73 3.38 11.83 -10.76
N LEU A 74 3.40 12.84 -9.89
CA LEU A 74 2.52 12.89 -8.73
C LEU A 74 1.10 13.37 -9.09
N MET A 75 1.00 14.37 -9.96
CA MET A 75 -0.26 15.02 -10.33
C MET A 75 -1.13 14.16 -11.24
N GLU A 76 -0.52 13.50 -12.22
CA GLU A 76 -1.20 12.64 -13.20
C GLU A 76 -0.96 11.15 -12.95
N ASN A 77 -0.22 10.82 -11.88
CA ASN A 77 0.13 9.45 -11.48
C ASN A 77 0.84 8.67 -12.60
N LEU A 78 1.72 9.35 -13.31
CA LEU A 78 2.46 8.83 -14.45
C LEU A 78 3.74 8.14 -14.00
N SER A 79 4.18 7.13 -14.78
CA SER A 79 5.57 6.67 -14.69
C SER A 79 6.51 7.77 -15.18
N PHE A 80 7.79 7.71 -14.80
CA PHE A 80 8.78 8.70 -15.28
C PHE A 80 8.79 8.78 -16.82
N THR A 81 8.67 7.63 -17.51
CA THR A 81 8.70 7.61 -18.97
C THR A 81 7.48 8.25 -19.61
N ASP A 82 6.31 8.05 -19.01
CA ASP A 82 5.07 8.66 -19.49
C ASP A 82 5.04 10.16 -19.18
N ALA A 83 5.59 10.59 -18.04
CA ALA A 83 5.73 12.00 -17.69
C ALA A 83 6.66 12.75 -18.67
N VAL A 84 7.78 12.14 -19.06
CA VAL A 84 8.67 12.68 -20.08
C VAL A 84 7.97 12.79 -21.44
N ALA A 85 7.26 11.73 -21.86
CA ALA A 85 6.52 11.74 -23.12
C ALA A 85 5.41 12.80 -23.15
N ARG A 86 4.71 12.98 -22.02
CA ARG A 86 3.64 13.96 -21.88
C ARG A 86 4.15 15.40 -21.96
N LEU A 87 5.31 15.68 -21.37
CA LEU A 87 5.95 17.00 -21.45
C LEU A 87 6.51 17.28 -22.84
N ALA A 88 7.17 16.30 -23.47
CA ALA A 88 7.67 16.44 -24.82
C ALA A 88 6.54 16.76 -25.81
N GLU A 89 5.40 16.07 -25.71
CA GLU A 89 4.21 16.34 -26.52
C GLU A 89 3.68 17.77 -26.30
N ARG A 90 3.58 18.23 -25.05
CA ARG A 90 3.14 19.59 -24.72
C ARG A 90 4.03 20.68 -25.33
N GLN A 91 5.34 20.44 -25.38
CA GLN A 91 6.31 21.38 -25.94
C GLN A 91 6.53 21.21 -27.45
N GLY A 92 5.77 20.31 -28.11
CA GLY A 92 5.96 20.01 -29.52
C GLY A 92 7.33 19.38 -29.84
N ILE A 93 8.01 18.81 -28.84
CA ILE A 93 9.29 18.13 -29.00
C ILE A 93 9.00 16.70 -29.48
N PRO A 94 9.46 16.31 -30.69
CA PRO A 94 9.24 14.96 -31.18
C PRO A 94 9.94 13.96 -30.27
N LEU A 95 9.19 12.97 -29.78
CA LEU A 95 9.77 11.87 -29.04
C LEU A 95 10.84 11.17 -29.89
N PRO A 96 12.00 10.80 -29.31
CA PRO A 96 13.00 10.03 -30.03
C PRO A 96 12.31 8.77 -30.55
N LYS A 97 12.48 8.47 -31.85
CA LYS A 97 12.01 7.20 -32.43
C LYS A 97 12.49 6.10 -31.50
N ARG A 98 11.57 5.24 -31.00
CA ARG A 98 11.85 4.14 -30.06
C ARG A 98 13.25 3.60 -30.31
N GLY A 99 14.20 4.03 -29.47
CA GLY A 99 15.61 3.72 -29.68
C GLY A 99 15.82 2.21 -29.66
N ALA A 100 16.85 1.76 -30.36
CA ALA A 100 17.37 0.40 -30.23
C ALA A 100 17.53 0.05 -28.74
N PRO A 101 17.29 -1.21 -28.34
CA PRO A 101 17.33 -1.62 -26.95
C PRO A 101 18.61 -1.15 -26.26
N THR A 102 18.47 -0.39 -25.18
CA THR A 102 19.59 0.23 -24.44
C THR A 102 20.38 -0.76 -23.60
N THR A 103 19.84 -1.97 -23.39
CA THR A 103 20.49 -3.09 -22.72
C THR A 103 20.06 -4.42 -23.38
N PRO A 104 20.87 -5.49 -23.26
CA PRO A 104 20.45 -6.84 -23.68
C PRO A 104 19.16 -7.32 -23.00
N GLU A 105 18.88 -6.86 -21.78
CA GLU A 105 17.64 -7.15 -21.05
C GLU A 105 16.40 -6.48 -21.68
N ASP A 106 16.54 -5.23 -22.13
CA ASP A 106 15.47 -4.50 -22.84
C ASP A 106 15.16 -5.16 -24.19
N GLU A 107 16.19 -5.64 -24.90
CA GLU A 107 16.04 -6.40 -26.15
C GLU A 107 15.32 -7.72 -25.90
N GLY A 108 15.74 -8.46 -24.87
CA GLY A 108 15.10 -9.68 -24.43
C GLY A 108 13.61 -9.46 -24.13
N ARG A 109 13.27 -8.45 -23.31
CA ARG A 109 11.88 -8.10 -23.00
C ARG A 109 11.08 -7.74 -24.24
N ARG A 110 11.66 -6.92 -25.14
CA ARG A 110 11.00 -6.55 -26.41
C ARG A 110 10.67 -7.78 -27.23
N ARG A 111 11.60 -8.72 -27.33
CA ARG A 111 11.42 -9.97 -28.07
C ARG A 111 10.30 -10.83 -27.47
N LEU A 112 10.19 -10.90 -26.14
CA LEU A 112 9.08 -11.60 -25.50
C LEU A 112 7.72 -10.95 -25.84
N TYR A 113 7.61 -9.62 -25.83
CA TYR A 113 6.38 -8.94 -26.27
C TYR A 113 6.04 -9.22 -27.73
N GLU A 114 7.04 -9.27 -28.63
CA GLU A 114 6.82 -9.65 -30.05
C GLU A 114 6.22 -11.05 -30.16
N ILE A 115 6.71 -12.02 -29.38
CA ILE A 115 6.16 -13.39 -29.32
C ILE A 115 4.72 -13.38 -28.80
N MET A 116 4.44 -12.62 -27.74
CA MET A 116 3.10 -12.53 -27.15
C MET A 116 2.07 -11.94 -28.13
N GLU A 117 2.44 -10.91 -28.89
CA GLU A 117 1.57 -10.32 -29.92
C GLU A 117 1.32 -11.30 -31.07
N LEU A 118 2.33 -12.07 -31.49
CA LEU A 118 2.17 -13.12 -32.49
C LEU A 118 1.23 -14.23 -32.00
N ALA A 119 1.33 -14.64 -30.74
CA ALA A 119 0.42 -15.61 -30.15
C ALA A 119 -1.01 -15.06 -30.05
N ALA A 120 -1.18 -13.78 -29.67
CA ALA A 120 -2.49 -13.14 -29.62
C ALA A 120 -3.13 -13.02 -31.02
N ALA A 121 -2.34 -12.72 -32.05
CA ALA A 121 -2.81 -12.72 -33.43
C ALA A 121 -3.22 -14.13 -33.88
N PHE A 122 -2.40 -15.14 -33.59
CA PHE A 122 -2.71 -16.54 -33.89
C PHE A 122 -4.03 -16.99 -33.25
N PHE A 123 -4.25 -16.74 -31.96
CA PHE A 123 -5.48 -17.16 -31.28
C PHE A 123 -6.73 -16.46 -31.83
N ARG A 124 -6.64 -15.18 -32.19
CA ARG A 124 -7.76 -14.46 -32.83
C ARG A 124 -8.08 -15.06 -34.19
N GLU A 125 -7.08 -15.25 -35.03
CA GLU A 125 -7.26 -15.87 -36.34
C GLU A 125 -7.80 -17.31 -36.22
N ALA A 126 -7.34 -18.07 -35.23
CA ALA A 126 -7.82 -19.42 -34.99
C ALA A 126 -9.31 -19.44 -34.57
N LEU A 127 -9.80 -18.44 -33.83
CA LEU A 127 -11.23 -18.34 -33.49
C LEU A 127 -12.10 -18.12 -34.74
N GLU A 128 -11.59 -17.38 -35.71
CA GLU A 128 -12.32 -17.06 -36.95
C GLU A 128 -12.24 -18.20 -37.98
N LYS A 129 -11.05 -18.78 -38.18
CA LYS A 129 -10.74 -19.61 -39.35
C LYS A 129 -10.47 -21.08 -39.04
N HIS A 130 -10.12 -21.44 -37.81
CA HIS A 130 -9.72 -22.82 -37.52
C HIS A 130 -10.93 -23.76 -37.64
N ALA A 131 -10.73 -24.96 -38.21
CA ALA A 131 -11.81 -25.92 -38.43
C ALA A 131 -12.51 -26.35 -37.12
N SER A 132 -11.77 -26.44 -36.02
CA SER A 132 -12.30 -26.80 -34.69
C SER A 132 -12.84 -25.61 -33.87
N SER A 133 -12.91 -24.40 -34.43
CA SER A 133 -13.35 -23.20 -33.70
C SER A 133 -14.87 -23.13 -33.49
N ALA A 134 -15.66 -23.98 -34.16
CA ALA A 134 -17.12 -23.93 -34.13
C ALA A 134 -17.69 -24.03 -32.70
N GLU A 135 -17.12 -24.90 -31.88
CA GLU A 135 -17.52 -25.03 -30.47
C GLU A 135 -17.20 -23.77 -29.66
N ALA A 136 -16.03 -23.14 -29.88
CA ALA A 136 -15.64 -21.91 -29.20
C ALA A 136 -16.58 -20.75 -29.54
N ARG A 137 -16.94 -20.60 -30.83
CA ARG A 137 -17.89 -19.60 -31.31
C ARG A 137 -19.29 -19.82 -30.72
N THR A 138 -19.77 -21.06 -30.78
CA THR A 138 -21.06 -21.45 -30.18
C THR A 138 -21.09 -21.18 -28.67
N TYR A 139 -19.98 -21.42 -27.97
CA TYR A 139 -19.87 -21.15 -26.54
C TYR A 139 -19.93 -19.65 -26.22
N LEU A 140 -19.23 -18.81 -26.99
CA LEU A 140 -19.26 -17.35 -26.85
C LEU A 140 -20.64 -16.77 -27.21
N GLU A 141 -21.29 -17.30 -28.25
CA GLU A 141 -22.65 -16.92 -28.65
C GLU A 141 -23.68 -17.28 -27.57
N LYS A 142 -23.60 -18.48 -26.97
CA LYS A 142 -24.45 -18.88 -25.83
C LYS A 142 -24.25 -18.00 -24.60
N ARG A 143 -23.06 -17.42 -24.45
CA ARG A 143 -22.71 -16.43 -23.42
C ARG A 143 -23.02 -15.00 -23.86
N SER A 144 -23.70 -14.81 -24.99
CA SER A 144 -24.08 -13.50 -25.54
C SER A 144 -22.90 -12.53 -25.68
N ILE A 145 -21.68 -13.04 -25.94
CA ILE A 145 -20.51 -12.19 -26.15
C ILE A 145 -20.53 -11.68 -27.59
N THR A 146 -20.63 -10.37 -27.74
CA THR A 146 -20.74 -9.71 -29.05
C THR A 146 -19.41 -9.70 -29.80
N PRO A 147 -19.42 -9.64 -31.15
CA PRO A 147 -18.22 -9.47 -31.95
C PRO A 147 -17.38 -8.25 -31.55
N GLU A 148 -18.02 -7.15 -31.18
CA GLU A 148 -17.36 -5.92 -30.70
C GLU A 148 -16.59 -6.18 -29.41
N THR A 149 -17.19 -6.93 -28.48
CA THR A 149 -16.52 -7.33 -27.23
C THR A 149 -15.38 -8.32 -27.48
N ILE A 150 -15.58 -9.30 -28.38
CA ILE A 150 -14.53 -10.24 -28.81
C ILE A 150 -13.34 -9.45 -29.34
N GLN A 151 -13.57 -8.46 -30.21
CA GLN A 151 -12.54 -7.60 -30.77
C GLN A 151 -11.88 -6.73 -29.69
N ALA A 152 -12.67 -6.06 -28.84
CA ALA A 152 -12.17 -5.13 -27.82
C ALA A 152 -11.24 -5.80 -26.82
N PHE A 153 -11.58 -7.01 -26.35
CA PHE A 153 -10.73 -7.79 -25.45
C PHE A 153 -9.68 -8.63 -26.19
N GLY A 154 -9.84 -8.83 -27.50
CA GLY A 154 -8.98 -9.69 -28.31
C GLY A 154 -9.17 -11.17 -28.00
N ILE A 155 -10.40 -11.58 -27.68
CA ILE A 155 -10.74 -12.97 -27.37
C ILE A 155 -10.39 -13.84 -28.57
N GLY A 156 -9.78 -15.00 -28.31
CA GLY A 156 -9.34 -15.93 -29.33
C GLY A 156 -9.67 -17.39 -28.97
N TYR A 157 -9.09 -18.31 -29.73
CA TYR A 157 -9.24 -19.74 -29.54
C TYR A 157 -7.88 -20.43 -29.64
N ALA A 158 -7.59 -21.31 -28.68
CA ALA A 158 -6.46 -22.22 -28.73
C ALA A 158 -6.94 -23.57 -29.30
N PRO A 159 -6.45 -23.99 -30.49
CA PRO A 159 -6.70 -25.32 -31.04
C PRO A 159 -6.27 -26.46 -30.10
N PRO A 160 -6.74 -27.71 -30.32
CA PRO A 160 -6.46 -28.82 -29.41
C PRO A 160 -5.04 -29.38 -29.47
N GLY A 161 -4.28 -29.13 -30.54
CA GLY A 161 -2.95 -29.70 -30.78
C GLY A 161 -1.79 -28.84 -30.28
N SER A 162 -0.73 -28.72 -31.10
CA SER A 162 0.44 -27.87 -30.85
C SER A 162 0.65 -26.86 -31.99
N GLU A 163 -0.45 -26.38 -32.55
CA GLU A 163 -0.51 -25.51 -33.72
C GLU A 163 0.11 -24.13 -33.43
N LEU A 164 0.02 -23.60 -32.19
CA LEU A 164 0.69 -22.35 -31.84
C LEU A 164 2.20 -22.54 -31.88
N LEU A 165 2.73 -23.58 -31.23
CA LEU A 165 4.17 -23.88 -31.27
C LEU A 165 4.67 -24.08 -32.70
N ALA A 166 3.91 -24.80 -33.54
CA ALA A 166 4.24 -24.95 -34.96
C ALA A 166 4.26 -23.59 -35.69
N HIS A 167 3.28 -22.73 -35.44
CA HIS A 167 3.21 -21.37 -36.01
C HIS A 167 4.36 -20.48 -35.57
N LEU A 168 4.75 -20.52 -34.30
CA LEU A 168 5.86 -19.70 -33.79
C LEU A 168 7.22 -20.20 -34.28
N ARG A 169 7.41 -21.54 -34.37
CA ARG A 169 8.63 -22.15 -34.93
C ARG A 169 8.80 -21.86 -36.42
N SER A 170 7.73 -21.85 -37.21
CA SER A 170 7.81 -21.50 -38.64
C SER A 170 8.30 -20.07 -38.87
N ARG A 171 8.12 -19.18 -37.86
CA ARG A 171 8.69 -17.82 -37.83
C ARG A 171 10.11 -17.75 -37.25
N LYS A 172 10.79 -18.88 -37.08
CA LYS A 172 12.17 -18.98 -36.55
C LYS A 172 12.33 -18.39 -35.13
N LEU A 173 11.29 -18.47 -34.31
CA LEU A 173 11.35 -18.08 -32.90
C LEU A 173 11.98 -19.18 -32.06
N ASP A 174 12.82 -18.78 -31.11
CA ASP A 174 13.53 -19.70 -30.22
C ASP A 174 12.55 -20.38 -29.23
N SER A 175 12.72 -21.70 -29.03
CA SER A 175 11.80 -22.47 -28.19
C SER A 175 11.92 -22.10 -26.70
N ASN A 176 13.11 -21.69 -26.23
CA ASN A 176 13.27 -21.24 -24.85
C ASN A 176 12.59 -19.89 -24.62
N GLN A 177 12.62 -18.98 -25.59
CA GLN A 177 11.88 -17.72 -25.52
C GLN A 177 10.35 -17.94 -25.50
N ILE A 178 9.84 -18.90 -26.28
CA ILE A 178 8.41 -19.27 -26.28
C ILE A 178 8.02 -19.87 -24.91
N LEU A 179 8.87 -20.74 -24.36
CA LEU A 179 8.70 -21.30 -23.02
C LEU A 179 8.71 -20.21 -21.94
N ALA A 180 9.63 -19.25 -22.03
CA ALA A 180 9.73 -18.12 -21.10
C ALA A 180 8.50 -17.19 -21.14
N CYS A 181 7.77 -17.16 -22.26
CA CYS A 181 6.47 -16.49 -22.36
C CYS A 181 5.32 -17.28 -21.69
N GLY A 182 5.57 -18.52 -21.26
CA GLY A 182 4.55 -19.38 -20.67
C GLY A 182 3.52 -19.90 -21.66
N LEU A 183 3.85 -19.90 -22.97
CA LEU A 183 2.97 -20.37 -24.04
C LEU A 183 3.05 -21.88 -24.26
N THR A 184 4.18 -22.49 -23.92
CA THR A 184 4.43 -23.93 -24.00
C THR A 184 4.72 -24.52 -22.63
N ILE A 185 4.65 -25.84 -22.56
CA ILE A 185 5.19 -26.65 -21.47
C ILE A 185 6.16 -27.68 -22.05
N GLU A 186 7.17 -28.02 -21.27
CA GLU A 186 8.09 -29.11 -21.60
C GLU A 186 7.52 -30.43 -21.06
N ALA A 187 7.22 -31.36 -21.96
CA ALA A 187 6.68 -32.68 -21.59
C ALA A 187 7.81 -33.68 -21.25
N SER A 188 8.93 -33.54 -21.92
CA SER A 188 10.21 -34.24 -21.67
C SER A 188 11.34 -33.36 -22.23
N PRO A 189 12.62 -33.60 -21.89
CA PRO A 189 13.74 -32.75 -22.31
C PRO A 189 13.74 -32.47 -23.82
N GLY A 190 13.58 -31.20 -24.21
CA GLY A 190 13.53 -30.75 -25.61
C GLY A 190 12.20 -30.99 -26.34
N GLN A 191 11.22 -31.65 -25.71
CA GLN A 191 9.89 -31.86 -26.27
C GLN A 191 8.88 -30.87 -25.66
N TYR A 192 8.62 -29.80 -26.41
CA TYR A 192 7.64 -28.79 -26.06
C TYR A 192 6.29 -29.05 -26.72
N ARG A 193 5.23 -28.67 -26.02
CA ARG A 193 3.85 -28.62 -26.53
C ARG A 193 3.11 -27.39 -26.04
N ASP A 194 2.04 -27.02 -26.72
CA ASP A 194 1.24 -25.85 -26.32
C ASP A 194 0.66 -26.04 -24.91
N LYS A 195 0.77 -24.99 -24.08
CA LYS A 195 0.17 -24.97 -22.73
C LYS A 195 -1.35 -24.88 -22.81
N PHE A 196 -1.85 -23.98 -23.66
CA PHE A 196 -3.26 -23.76 -23.87
C PHE A 196 -3.73 -24.60 -25.05
N ARG A 197 -4.68 -25.50 -24.80
CA ARG A 197 -5.25 -26.37 -25.82
C ARG A 197 -6.74 -26.48 -25.62
N HIS A 198 -7.48 -26.41 -26.72
CA HIS A 198 -8.94 -26.51 -26.77
C HIS A 198 -9.63 -25.56 -25.77
N ARG A 199 -9.28 -24.26 -25.86
CA ARG A 199 -9.69 -23.22 -24.91
C ARG A 199 -10.11 -21.94 -25.61
N VAL A 200 -11.11 -21.25 -25.05
CA VAL A 200 -11.35 -19.83 -25.35
C VAL A 200 -10.28 -19.01 -24.61
N MET A 201 -9.61 -18.14 -25.35
CA MET A 201 -8.42 -17.42 -24.92
C MET A 201 -8.74 -15.96 -24.60
N PHE A 202 -8.29 -15.49 -23.44
CA PHE A 202 -8.42 -14.13 -22.94
C PHE A 202 -7.02 -13.51 -22.80
N PRO A 203 -6.61 -12.58 -23.67
CA PRO A 203 -5.34 -11.89 -23.52
C PRO A 203 -5.33 -11.01 -22.27
N ILE A 204 -4.27 -11.12 -21.47
CA ILE A 204 -4.02 -10.25 -20.33
C ILE A 204 -3.02 -9.18 -20.76
N ARG A 205 -3.38 -7.90 -20.57
CA ARG A 205 -2.63 -6.75 -21.09
C ARG A 205 -2.02 -5.92 -19.97
N ASP A 206 -0.91 -5.25 -20.27
CA ASP A 206 -0.43 -4.15 -19.43
C ASP A 206 -1.28 -2.89 -19.60
N LEU A 207 -0.98 -1.87 -18.81
CA LEU A 207 -1.63 -0.56 -18.90
C LEU A 207 -1.42 0.15 -20.25
N THR A 208 -0.45 -0.29 -21.07
CA THR A 208 -0.25 0.25 -22.43
C THR A 208 -1.03 -0.54 -23.49
N GLY A 209 -1.73 -1.60 -23.10
CA GLY A 209 -2.52 -2.47 -23.96
C GLY A 209 -1.73 -3.63 -24.60
N ARG A 210 -0.44 -3.80 -24.29
CA ARG A 210 0.38 -4.90 -24.84
C ARG A 210 0.07 -6.20 -24.14
N VAL A 211 0.02 -7.31 -24.88
CA VAL A 211 -0.27 -8.63 -24.31
C VAL A 211 0.95 -9.15 -23.53
N MET A 212 0.73 -9.59 -22.29
CA MET A 212 1.77 -10.11 -21.39
C MET A 212 1.52 -11.53 -20.90
N ALA A 213 0.26 -11.97 -20.93
CA ALA A 213 -0.14 -13.31 -20.53
C ALA A 213 -1.49 -13.68 -21.16
N PHE A 214 -1.95 -14.90 -20.90
CA PHE A 214 -3.26 -15.37 -21.32
C PHE A 214 -3.98 -16.11 -20.20
N GLY A 215 -5.29 -15.97 -20.18
CA GLY A 215 -6.23 -16.89 -19.56
C GLY A 215 -6.87 -17.79 -20.61
N GLY A 216 -7.17 -19.03 -20.24
CA GLY A 216 -7.79 -20.02 -21.12
C GLY A 216 -8.94 -20.74 -20.44
N ARG A 217 -10.15 -20.55 -20.96
CA ARG A 217 -11.37 -21.25 -20.55
C ARG A 217 -11.51 -22.55 -21.34
N VAL A 218 -11.57 -23.69 -20.66
CA VAL A 218 -11.72 -25.00 -21.33
C VAL A 218 -13.09 -25.12 -22.02
N LEU A 219 -13.09 -25.76 -23.19
CA LEU A 219 -14.27 -26.21 -23.90
C LEU A 219 -14.44 -27.73 -23.66
N GLY A 220 -15.68 -28.20 -23.56
CA GLY A 220 -15.97 -29.58 -23.18
C GLY A 220 -15.50 -29.99 -21.77
N GLU A 221 -15.15 -31.27 -21.63
CA GLU A 221 -14.71 -31.89 -20.38
C GLU A 221 -13.19 -31.82 -20.22
N GLY A 222 -12.71 -30.81 -19.51
CA GLY A 222 -11.28 -30.73 -19.18
C GLY A 222 -11.02 -29.93 -17.91
N VAL A 223 -9.91 -30.24 -17.24
CA VAL A 223 -9.50 -29.58 -16.00
C VAL A 223 -8.12 -28.91 -16.18
N PRO A 224 -7.88 -27.74 -15.57
CA PRO A 224 -8.83 -26.91 -14.83
C PRO A 224 -9.81 -26.12 -15.74
N LYS A 225 -10.94 -25.71 -15.16
CA LYS A 225 -11.99 -24.85 -15.76
C LYS A 225 -11.38 -23.61 -16.44
N TYR A 226 -10.46 -22.96 -15.73
CA TYR A 226 -9.66 -21.83 -16.20
C TYR A 226 -8.18 -22.14 -15.97
N LEU A 227 -7.35 -21.85 -16.97
CA LEU A 227 -5.91 -21.97 -16.90
C LEU A 227 -5.29 -20.60 -17.19
N ASN A 228 -4.41 -20.10 -16.33
CA ASN A 228 -3.68 -18.87 -16.58
C ASN A 228 -2.23 -19.18 -16.99
N SER A 229 -1.59 -18.23 -17.66
CA SER A 229 -0.14 -18.21 -17.82
C SER A 229 0.54 -18.34 -16.44
N PRO A 230 1.70 -19.02 -16.37
CA PRO A 230 2.51 -19.02 -15.16
C PRO A 230 3.09 -17.61 -14.91
N GLU A 231 3.76 -17.43 -13.77
CA GLU A 231 4.62 -16.26 -13.56
C GLU A 231 5.72 -16.21 -14.64
N THR A 232 5.94 -15.04 -15.24
CA THR A 232 6.97 -14.82 -16.26
C THR A 232 7.65 -13.47 -16.03
N VAL A 233 8.70 -13.20 -16.79
CA VAL A 233 9.38 -11.88 -16.79
C VAL A 233 8.43 -10.74 -17.22
N LEU A 234 7.39 -11.04 -18.00
CA LEU A 234 6.39 -10.06 -18.43
C LEU A 234 5.19 -10.00 -17.48
N TYR A 235 4.84 -11.10 -16.83
CA TYR A 235 3.57 -11.24 -16.13
C TYR A 235 3.76 -11.76 -14.71
N HIS A 236 3.38 -10.89 -13.76
CA HIS A 236 3.20 -11.24 -12.36
C HIS A 236 1.74 -11.11 -11.99
N LYS A 237 1.05 -12.22 -11.70
CA LYS A 237 -0.40 -12.23 -11.48
C LYS A 237 -0.81 -11.28 -10.35
N GLY A 238 -0.06 -11.31 -9.26
CA GLY A 238 -0.28 -10.45 -8.10
C GLY A 238 -0.07 -8.95 -8.33
N ASN A 239 0.34 -8.51 -9.52
CA ASN A 239 0.56 -7.10 -9.86
C ASN A 239 -0.42 -6.58 -10.92
N HIS A 240 -1.40 -7.38 -11.33
CA HIS A 240 -2.28 -7.05 -12.45
C HIS A 240 -3.75 -7.31 -12.10
N LEU A 241 -4.60 -6.44 -12.64
CA LEU A 241 -6.05 -6.61 -12.65
C LEU A 241 -6.49 -6.67 -14.11
N TYR A 242 -7.23 -7.72 -14.48
CA TYR A 242 -7.73 -7.88 -15.84
C TYR A 242 -8.77 -6.81 -16.15
N GLY A 243 -8.74 -6.31 -17.39
CA GLY A 243 -9.61 -5.23 -17.86
C GLY A 243 -9.17 -3.82 -17.45
N LEU A 244 -8.16 -3.67 -16.59
CA LEU A 244 -7.73 -2.35 -16.09
C LEU A 244 -7.20 -1.42 -17.20
N ASP A 245 -6.58 -1.98 -18.25
CA ASP A 245 -6.15 -1.23 -19.44
C ASP A 245 -7.32 -0.48 -20.10
N LYS A 246 -8.53 -1.04 -20.02
CA LYS A 246 -9.77 -0.49 -20.58
C LYS A 246 -10.58 0.29 -19.55
N ALA A 247 -10.52 -0.11 -18.29
CA ALA A 247 -11.40 0.39 -17.25
C ALA A 247 -10.88 1.65 -16.56
N ARG A 248 -9.56 1.89 -16.55
CA ARG A 248 -8.93 2.98 -15.76
C ARG A 248 -9.56 4.36 -15.96
N ASP A 249 -9.93 4.72 -17.18
CA ASP A 249 -10.45 6.05 -17.49
C ASP A 249 -11.92 6.16 -17.06
N ALA A 250 -12.69 5.07 -17.20
CA ALA A 250 -14.05 4.99 -16.69
C ALA A 250 -14.05 5.04 -15.15
N ILE A 251 -13.15 4.30 -14.49
CA ILE A 251 -12.98 4.30 -13.02
C ILE A 251 -12.73 5.72 -12.51
N ARG A 252 -11.78 6.45 -13.12
CA ARG A 252 -11.51 7.85 -12.75
C ARG A 252 -12.73 8.75 -12.95
N LYS A 253 -13.48 8.56 -14.04
CA LYS A 253 -14.64 9.39 -14.39
C LYS A 253 -15.82 9.20 -13.43
N VAL A 254 -16.12 7.95 -13.05
CA VAL A 254 -17.26 7.63 -12.17
C VAL A 254 -16.86 7.55 -10.69
N ASP A 255 -15.57 7.65 -10.39
CA ASP A 255 -14.95 7.54 -9.07
C ASP A 255 -15.33 6.27 -8.29
N PHE A 256 -15.45 5.13 -8.96
CA PHE A 256 -15.42 3.83 -8.30
C PHE A 256 -15.07 2.71 -9.29
N ALA A 257 -14.55 1.60 -8.77
CA ALA A 257 -14.30 0.39 -9.53
C ALA A 257 -15.24 -0.74 -9.11
N ILE A 258 -15.66 -1.57 -10.07
CA ILE A 258 -16.36 -2.84 -9.78
C ILE A 258 -15.31 -3.95 -9.83
N LEU A 259 -15.11 -4.64 -8.69
CA LEU A 259 -14.15 -5.73 -8.58
C LEU A 259 -14.88 -7.08 -8.64
N VAL A 260 -14.51 -7.90 -9.62
CA VAL A 260 -15.07 -9.24 -9.85
C VAL A 260 -13.97 -10.31 -9.86
N GLU A 261 -14.33 -11.59 -9.92
CA GLU A 261 -13.37 -12.69 -9.82
C GLU A 261 -12.81 -13.13 -11.18
N GLY A 262 -13.69 -13.36 -12.15
CA GLY A 262 -13.37 -14.04 -13.40
C GLY A 262 -13.34 -13.17 -14.65
N TYR A 263 -12.95 -13.79 -15.76
CA TYR A 263 -12.89 -13.15 -17.08
C TYR A 263 -14.27 -12.72 -17.56
N PHE A 264 -15.26 -13.63 -17.54
CA PHE A 264 -16.61 -13.30 -18.01
C PHE A 264 -17.29 -12.29 -17.10
N ASP A 265 -17.08 -12.38 -15.79
CA ASP A 265 -17.60 -11.40 -14.82
C ASP A 265 -17.02 -10.00 -15.05
N CYS A 266 -15.90 -9.88 -15.77
CA CYS A 266 -15.35 -8.59 -16.20
C CYS A 266 -15.83 -8.18 -17.59
N VAL A 267 -15.82 -9.12 -18.54
CA VAL A 267 -16.14 -8.87 -19.95
C VAL A 267 -17.63 -8.54 -20.13
N VAL A 268 -18.51 -9.24 -19.41
CA VAL A 268 -19.96 -9.07 -19.56
C VAL A 268 -20.42 -7.73 -19.00
N PRO A 269 -20.11 -7.31 -17.75
CA PRO A 269 -20.41 -5.95 -17.30
C PRO A 269 -19.83 -4.87 -18.21
N PHE A 270 -18.62 -5.04 -18.72
CA PHE A 270 -18.03 -4.09 -19.67
C PHE A 270 -18.88 -3.96 -20.94
N GLN A 271 -19.34 -5.08 -21.51
CA GLN A 271 -20.23 -5.11 -22.67
C GLN A 271 -21.55 -4.38 -22.41
N PHE A 272 -22.12 -4.56 -21.20
CA PHE A 272 -23.35 -3.88 -20.79
C PHE A 272 -23.15 -2.40 -20.43
N GLY A 273 -21.92 -1.88 -20.50
CA GLY A 273 -21.64 -0.46 -20.28
C GLY A 273 -21.04 -0.12 -18.92
N PHE A 274 -20.90 -1.09 -18.02
CA PHE A 274 -20.13 -0.96 -16.77
C PHE A 274 -18.63 -1.03 -17.07
N ARG A 275 -18.13 0.01 -17.76
CA ARG A 275 -16.74 0.07 -18.24
C ARG A 275 -15.71 0.24 -17.12
N ASN A 276 -16.13 0.39 -15.87
CA ASN A 276 -15.29 0.51 -14.68
C ASN A 276 -15.07 -0.82 -13.94
N THR A 277 -15.29 -1.96 -14.62
CA THR A 277 -15.12 -3.31 -14.05
C THR A 277 -13.72 -3.87 -14.28
N VAL A 278 -13.16 -4.51 -13.25
CA VAL A 278 -11.85 -5.17 -13.26
C VAL A 278 -11.89 -6.51 -12.53
N ALA A 279 -11.03 -7.47 -12.91
CA ALA A 279 -10.98 -8.79 -12.27
C ALA A 279 -9.63 -9.15 -11.66
N SER A 280 -9.66 -9.88 -10.53
CA SER A 280 -8.47 -10.40 -9.83
C SER A 280 -7.93 -11.72 -10.42
N LEU A 281 -8.73 -12.41 -11.24
CA LEU A 281 -8.40 -13.65 -11.97
C LEU A 281 -8.07 -14.86 -11.09
N GLY A 282 -8.79 -15.06 -9.98
CA GLY A 282 -8.71 -16.29 -9.18
C GLY A 282 -7.42 -16.44 -8.38
N THR A 283 -6.82 -15.34 -7.93
CA THR A 283 -5.95 -15.31 -6.75
C THR A 283 -6.66 -14.55 -5.66
N SER A 284 -6.31 -14.83 -4.39
CA SER A 284 -6.57 -13.87 -3.32
C SER A 284 -6.06 -12.50 -3.76
N LEU A 285 -6.88 -11.47 -3.62
CA LEU A 285 -6.50 -10.11 -3.95
C LEU A 285 -5.21 -9.75 -3.21
N THR A 286 -4.26 -9.12 -3.90
CA THR A 286 -2.96 -8.76 -3.34
C THR A 286 -2.89 -7.28 -2.97
N GLU A 287 -1.96 -6.94 -2.09
CA GLU A 287 -1.70 -5.53 -1.73
C GLU A 287 -1.24 -4.70 -2.94
N ASN A 288 -0.48 -5.30 -3.86
CA ASN A 288 -0.06 -4.64 -5.10
C ASN A 288 -1.24 -4.35 -6.03
N GLN A 289 -2.22 -5.26 -6.13
CA GLN A 289 -3.45 -5.02 -6.89
C GLN A 289 -4.29 -3.90 -6.25
N VAL A 290 -4.40 -3.87 -4.92
CA VAL A 290 -5.09 -2.79 -4.20
C VAL A 290 -4.39 -1.45 -4.42
N ARG A 291 -3.06 -1.39 -4.27
CA ARG A 291 -2.26 -0.19 -4.57
C ARG A 291 -2.41 0.26 -6.02
N LEU A 292 -2.42 -0.68 -6.96
CA LEU A 292 -2.62 -0.40 -8.38
C LEU A 292 -3.99 0.21 -8.65
N LEU A 293 -5.06 -0.33 -8.05
CA LEU A 293 -6.40 0.22 -8.18
C LEU A 293 -6.53 1.59 -7.51
N GLY A 294 -5.84 1.78 -6.38
CA GLY A 294 -5.79 3.02 -5.60
C GLY A 294 -5.18 4.21 -6.33
N ARG A 295 -4.56 3.97 -7.49
CA ARG A 295 -4.09 5.01 -8.43
C ARG A 295 -5.23 5.72 -9.16
N TYR A 296 -6.42 5.13 -9.17
CA TYR A 296 -7.55 5.58 -9.99
C TYR A 296 -8.77 5.95 -9.15
N THR A 297 -9.00 5.29 -8.01
CA THR A 297 -10.10 5.60 -7.09
C THR A 297 -9.82 5.01 -5.70
N ARG A 298 -10.51 5.52 -4.67
CA ARG A 298 -10.59 4.92 -3.32
C ARG A 298 -11.95 4.27 -3.05
N ASN A 299 -12.87 4.24 -4.02
CA ASN A 299 -14.16 3.59 -3.86
C ASN A 299 -14.21 2.30 -4.69
N VAL A 300 -14.58 1.19 -4.05
CA VAL A 300 -14.69 -0.10 -4.72
C VAL A 300 -15.99 -0.79 -4.34
N VAL A 301 -16.66 -1.35 -5.34
CA VAL A 301 -17.80 -2.24 -5.16
C VAL A 301 -17.34 -3.66 -5.50
N ILE A 302 -17.32 -4.54 -4.50
CA ILE A 302 -17.01 -5.95 -4.67
C ILE A 302 -18.28 -6.67 -5.13
N SER A 303 -18.21 -7.32 -6.29
CA SER A 303 -19.30 -8.09 -6.89
C SER A 303 -18.81 -9.52 -7.15
N PHE A 304 -18.59 -10.27 -6.07
CA PHE A 304 -18.15 -11.67 -6.08
C PHE A 304 -19.33 -12.63 -6.04
N ASP A 305 -19.07 -13.91 -6.31
CA ASP A 305 -20.07 -14.95 -6.28
C ASP A 305 -20.69 -15.05 -4.87
N PRO A 306 -22.02 -15.26 -4.75
CA PRO A 306 -22.71 -15.32 -3.47
C PRO A 306 -22.40 -16.59 -2.66
N ASP A 307 -21.53 -17.47 -3.16
CA ASP A 307 -21.14 -18.69 -2.47
C ASP A 307 -20.21 -18.43 -1.27
N SER A 308 -19.99 -19.45 -0.44
CA SER A 308 -19.16 -19.33 0.76
C SER A 308 -17.70 -19.00 0.45
N ALA A 309 -17.20 -19.35 -0.74
CA ALA A 309 -15.83 -19.13 -1.17
C ALA A 309 -15.60 -17.68 -1.63
N GLY A 310 -16.47 -17.16 -2.50
CA GLY A 310 -16.49 -15.76 -2.96
C GLY A 310 -16.71 -14.80 -1.80
N LEU A 311 -17.57 -15.17 -0.85
CA LEU A 311 -17.77 -14.37 0.36
C LEU A 311 -16.55 -14.33 1.28
N SER A 312 -15.89 -15.48 1.46
CA SER A 312 -14.64 -15.54 2.23
C SER A 312 -13.52 -14.78 1.52
N ALA A 313 -13.51 -14.78 0.19
CA ALA A 313 -12.60 -13.99 -0.62
C ALA A 313 -12.88 -12.49 -0.47
N ALA A 314 -14.15 -12.06 -0.41
CA ALA A 314 -14.54 -10.68 -0.15
C ALA A 314 -14.04 -10.20 1.22
N LEU A 315 -14.25 -10.99 2.28
CA LEU A 315 -13.77 -10.68 3.63
C LEU A 315 -12.23 -10.54 3.67
N ARG A 316 -11.49 -11.47 3.06
CA ARG A 316 -10.01 -11.40 2.98
C ARG A 316 -9.51 -10.22 2.16
N SER A 317 -10.16 -9.93 1.04
CA SER A 317 -9.79 -8.84 0.14
C SER A 317 -10.02 -7.47 0.78
N THR A 318 -11.04 -7.36 1.62
CA THR A 318 -11.41 -6.10 2.27
C THR A 318 -10.38 -5.65 3.29
N ASP A 319 -9.67 -6.59 3.92
CA ASP A 319 -8.60 -6.26 4.85
C ASP A 319 -7.55 -5.31 4.25
N LEU A 320 -7.14 -5.64 3.03
CA LEU A 320 -6.16 -4.87 2.27
C LEU A 320 -6.73 -3.52 1.81
N PHE A 321 -8.01 -3.49 1.44
CA PHE A 321 -8.69 -2.25 1.05
C PHE A 321 -8.82 -1.26 2.21
N LEU A 322 -9.30 -1.72 3.38
CA LEU A 322 -9.50 -0.86 4.55
C LEU A 322 -8.17 -0.25 5.03
N GLN A 323 -7.10 -1.05 5.10
CA GLN A 323 -5.76 -0.56 5.46
C GLN A 323 -5.25 0.53 4.50
N GLN A 324 -5.63 0.45 3.23
CA GLN A 324 -5.26 1.43 2.19
C GLN A 324 -6.28 2.57 2.08
N GLY A 325 -7.21 2.71 3.04
CA GLY A 325 -8.17 3.80 3.12
C GLY A 325 -9.24 3.78 2.03
N PHE A 326 -9.60 2.60 1.53
CA PHE A 326 -10.71 2.47 0.58
C PHE A 326 -12.07 2.44 1.28
N ARG A 327 -13.06 3.02 0.60
CA ARG A 327 -14.48 2.78 0.87
C ARG A 327 -14.91 1.55 0.08
N VAL A 328 -15.34 0.53 0.80
CA VAL A 328 -15.68 -0.79 0.23
C VAL A 328 -17.17 -1.02 0.39
N ASN A 329 -17.86 -1.20 -0.73
CA ASN A 329 -19.22 -1.70 -0.77
C ASN A 329 -19.24 -3.14 -1.28
N VAL A 330 -20.23 -3.92 -0.86
CA VAL A 330 -20.49 -5.28 -1.33
C VAL A 330 -21.81 -5.28 -2.08
N LEU A 331 -21.76 -5.73 -3.32
CA LEU A 331 -22.94 -5.98 -4.14
C LEU A 331 -23.32 -7.46 -3.96
N SER A 332 -24.48 -7.70 -3.37
CA SER A 332 -25.03 -9.06 -3.22
C SER A 332 -26.02 -9.36 -4.34
N LEU A 333 -25.68 -10.35 -5.16
CA LEU A 333 -26.58 -10.93 -6.16
C LEU A 333 -27.45 -12.04 -5.53
N PRO A 334 -28.63 -12.34 -6.10
CA PRO A 334 -29.43 -13.47 -5.63
C PRO A 334 -28.67 -14.80 -5.80
N GLU A 335 -29.04 -15.80 -5.02
CA GLU A 335 -28.40 -17.12 -5.08
C GLU A 335 -28.46 -17.71 -6.50
N GLY A 336 -27.35 -18.33 -6.93
CA GLY A 336 -27.20 -18.89 -8.28
C GLY A 336 -26.79 -17.88 -9.35
N TYR A 337 -26.74 -16.58 -9.04
CA TYR A 337 -26.27 -15.56 -9.97
C TYR A 337 -24.82 -15.13 -9.71
N ASP A 338 -24.06 -15.02 -10.79
CA ASP A 338 -22.79 -14.31 -10.91
C ASP A 338 -23.02 -13.03 -11.75
N PRO A 339 -22.07 -12.08 -11.84
CA PRO A 339 -22.25 -10.85 -12.61
C PRO A 339 -22.60 -11.10 -14.09
N ASP A 340 -22.05 -12.17 -14.68
CA ASP A 340 -22.33 -12.58 -16.06
C ASP A 340 -23.80 -13.02 -16.25
N THR A 341 -24.22 -14.07 -15.53
CA THR A 341 -25.57 -14.64 -15.58
C THR A 341 -26.63 -13.61 -15.20
N PHE A 342 -26.37 -12.79 -14.16
CA PHE A 342 -27.32 -11.77 -13.73
C PHE A 342 -27.55 -10.71 -14.81
N LEU A 343 -26.50 -10.20 -15.44
CA LEU A 343 -26.65 -9.20 -16.50
C LEU A 343 -27.33 -9.76 -17.74
N ARG A 344 -27.03 -11.00 -18.12
CA ARG A 344 -27.68 -11.63 -19.27
C ARG A 344 -29.17 -11.87 -19.07
N GLU A 345 -29.60 -12.19 -17.85
CA GLU A 345 -31.00 -12.50 -17.56
C GLU A 345 -31.81 -11.27 -17.11
N GLN A 346 -31.23 -10.40 -16.29
CA GLN A 346 -31.94 -9.26 -15.66
C GLN A 346 -31.60 -7.91 -16.30
N GLY A 347 -30.51 -7.84 -17.08
CA GLY A 347 -30.14 -6.67 -17.86
C GLY A 347 -29.50 -5.52 -17.08
N PHE A 348 -29.20 -4.45 -17.81
CA PHE A 348 -28.47 -3.29 -17.31
C PHE A 348 -29.15 -2.61 -16.11
N ALA A 349 -30.44 -2.32 -16.22
CA ALA A 349 -31.17 -1.56 -15.20
C ALA A 349 -31.18 -2.28 -13.84
N ALA A 350 -31.40 -3.60 -13.84
CA ALA A 350 -31.38 -4.39 -12.61
C ALA A 350 -30.00 -4.39 -11.94
N TYR A 351 -28.92 -4.54 -12.70
CA TYR A 351 -27.56 -4.52 -12.15
C TYR A 351 -27.17 -3.12 -11.66
N GLN A 352 -27.61 -2.08 -12.37
CA GLN A 352 -27.42 -0.69 -11.93
C GLN A 352 -28.13 -0.42 -10.59
N GLU A 353 -29.35 -0.91 -10.41
CA GLU A 353 -30.03 -0.80 -9.12
C GLU A 353 -29.29 -1.57 -8.02
N LYS A 354 -28.79 -2.78 -8.30
CA LYS A 354 -27.95 -3.52 -7.34
C LYS A 354 -26.67 -2.78 -6.94
N LEU A 355 -26.04 -2.07 -7.87
CA LEU A 355 -24.88 -1.21 -7.59
C LEU A 355 -25.27 -0.04 -6.69
N LYS A 356 -26.38 0.65 -6.97
CA LYS A 356 -26.88 1.77 -6.15
C LYS A 356 -27.23 1.33 -4.74
N THR A 357 -27.83 0.16 -4.59
CA THR A 357 -28.21 -0.42 -3.28
C THR A 357 -27.12 -1.31 -2.69
N SER A 358 -25.88 -1.22 -3.17
CA SER A 358 -24.76 -1.97 -2.61
C SER A 358 -24.51 -1.54 -1.16
N THR A 359 -24.14 -2.50 -0.31
CA THR A 359 -24.07 -2.28 1.14
C THR A 359 -22.64 -1.97 1.56
N PRO A 360 -22.39 -0.96 2.42
CA PRO A 360 -21.07 -0.75 3.01
C PRO A 360 -20.55 -2.02 3.68
N PHE A 361 -19.26 -2.32 3.54
CA PHE A 361 -18.71 -3.60 3.96
C PHE A 361 -18.94 -3.90 5.45
N ILE A 362 -18.81 -2.91 6.33
CA ILE A 362 -19.00 -3.12 7.78
C ILE A 362 -20.43 -3.55 8.08
N GLU A 363 -21.41 -2.94 7.43
CA GLU A 363 -22.82 -3.33 7.55
C GLU A 363 -23.05 -4.73 7.01
N PHE A 364 -22.50 -5.02 5.83
CA PHE A 364 -22.58 -6.34 5.22
C PHE A 364 -22.00 -7.44 6.13
N ALA A 365 -20.80 -7.23 6.67
CA ALA A 365 -20.13 -8.16 7.57
C ALA A 365 -20.92 -8.34 8.87
N LEU A 366 -21.46 -7.26 9.45
CA LEU A 366 -22.28 -7.31 10.64
C LEU A 366 -23.55 -8.14 10.41
N SER A 367 -24.31 -7.86 9.36
CA SER A 367 -25.51 -8.64 8.99
C SER A 367 -25.17 -10.12 8.80
N ARG A 368 -24.03 -10.42 8.18
CA ARG A 368 -23.56 -11.79 7.99
C ARG A 368 -23.26 -12.49 9.32
N PHE A 369 -22.51 -11.87 10.22
CA PHE A 369 -22.15 -12.45 11.51
C PHE A 369 -23.37 -12.68 12.41
N LEU A 370 -24.40 -11.84 12.29
CA LEU A 370 -25.67 -12.03 12.98
C LEU A 370 -26.44 -13.23 12.40
N ASN A 371 -26.55 -13.33 11.08
CA ASN A 371 -27.30 -14.39 10.40
C ASN A 371 -26.65 -15.78 10.54
N GLN A 372 -25.37 -15.87 10.88
CA GLN A 372 -24.69 -17.15 11.18
C GLN A 372 -25.09 -17.76 12.52
N LYS A 373 -25.71 -16.98 13.41
CA LYS A 373 -25.94 -17.39 14.79
C LYS A 373 -27.40 -17.78 14.99
N LYS A 374 -27.62 -18.85 15.77
CA LYS A 374 -28.96 -19.30 16.17
C LYS A 374 -29.65 -18.29 17.10
N ASP A 375 -28.87 -17.68 18.00
CA ASP A 375 -29.33 -16.59 18.88
C ASP A 375 -28.28 -15.45 18.90
N PRO A 376 -28.34 -14.54 17.90
CA PRO A 376 -27.36 -13.46 17.77
C PRO A 376 -27.46 -12.41 18.87
N PHE A 377 -28.58 -12.33 19.60
CA PHE A 377 -28.83 -11.31 20.61
C PHE A 377 -28.66 -11.83 22.05
N SER A 378 -28.33 -13.11 22.24
CA SER A 378 -27.79 -13.61 23.50
C SER A 378 -26.49 -12.88 23.90
N PRO A 379 -26.13 -12.81 25.20
CA PRO A 379 -24.87 -12.23 25.63
C PRO A 379 -23.65 -12.81 24.89
N LYS A 380 -23.61 -14.12 24.70
CA LYS A 380 -22.56 -14.83 23.95
C LYS A 380 -22.57 -14.44 22.47
N GLY A 381 -23.74 -14.41 21.83
CA GLY A 381 -23.86 -14.06 20.41
C GLY A 381 -23.43 -12.62 20.11
N LYS A 382 -23.76 -11.67 21.01
CA LYS A 382 -23.29 -10.29 20.94
C LYS A 382 -21.77 -10.20 21.09
N GLN A 383 -21.22 -10.84 22.13
CA GLN A 383 -19.77 -10.85 22.39
C GLN A 383 -18.97 -11.41 21.20
N GLU A 384 -19.39 -12.56 20.65
CA GLU A 384 -18.75 -13.17 19.48
C GLU A 384 -18.83 -12.27 18.25
N THR A 385 -19.97 -11.62 18.02
CA THR A 385 -20.14 -10.69 16.89
C THR A 385 -19.24 -9.45 17.03
N VAL A 386 -19.13 -8.89 18.23
CA VAL A 386 -18.19 -7.78 18.50
C VAL A 386 -16.76 -8.23 18.21
N SER A 387 -16.35 -9.39 18.72
CA SER A 387 -15.01 -9.95 18.49
C SER A 387 -14.70 -10.15 17.00
N GLN A 388 -15.69 -10.58 16.21
CA GLN A 388 -15.55 -10.80 14.77
C GLN A 388 -15.48 -9.50 13.95
N ILE A 389 -16.20 -8.45 14.35
CA ILE A 389 -16.23 -7.18 13.60
C ILE A 389 -15.07 -6.24 13.98
N LEU A 390 -14.55 -6.36 15.21
CA LEU A 390 -13.50 -5.50 15.76
C LEU A 390 -12.27 -5.35 14.85
N PRO A 391 -11.72 -6.42 14.24
CA PRO A 391 -10.52 -6.32 13.39
C PRO A 391 -10.72 -5.41 12.18
N TYR A 392 -11.95 -5.32 11.65
CA TYR A 392 -12.27 -4.44 10.52
C TYR A 392 -12.44 -3.00 10.97
N LEU A 393 -13.13 -2.76 12.10
CA LEU A 393 -13.29 -1.41 12.67
C LEU A 393 -11.93 -0.77 13.01
N LEU A 394 -10.99 -1.56 13.53
CA LEU A 394 -9.65 -1.07 13.87
C LEU A 394 -8.83 -0.63 12.64
N LYS A 395 -9.13 -1.16 11.45
CA LYS A 395 -8.43 -0.88 10.20
C LYS A 395 -8.94 0.34 9.46
N ILE A 396 -10.05 0.94 9.90
CA ILE A 396 -10.61 2.16 9.32
C ILE A 396 -9.74 3.35 9.78
N PRO A 397 -8.99 4.00 8.88
CA PRO A 397 -8.06 5.05 9.28
C PRO A 397 -8.78 6.30 9.77
N ASP A 398 -9.88 6.69 9.12
CA ASP A 398 -10.67 7.86 9.48
C ASP A 398 -11.39 7.66 10.82
N ARG A 399 -11.23 8.61 11.74
CA ARG A 399 -11.77 8.51 13.11
C ARG A 399 -13.27 8.76 13.18
N ILE A 400 -13.79 9.59 12.29
CA ILE A 400 -15.22 9.94 12.24
C ILE A 400 -15.97 8.75 11.65
N GLU A 401 -15.54 8.27 10.48
CA GLU A 401 -16.12 7.09 9.83
C GLU A 401 -16.10 5.87 10.76
N ARG A 402 -14.98 5.65 11.46
CA ARG A 402 -14.88 4.59 12.47
C ARG A 402 -15.87 4.77 13.62
N ALA A 403 -16.07 6.00 14.10
CA ALA A 403 -17.03 6.27 15.18
C ALA A 403 -18.47 6.00 14.72
N GLU A 404 -18.84 6.41 13.50
CA GLU A 404 -20.15 6.13 12.91
C GLU A 404 -20.41 4.62 12.81
N TYR A 405 -19.44 3.85 12.31
CA TYR A 405 -19.58 2.39 12.25
C TYR A 405 -19.64 1.73 13.62
N VAL A 406 -18.91 2.25 14.62
CA VAL A 406 -19.02 1.78 16.01
C VAL A 406 -20.43 2.02 16.55
N SER A 407 -21.00 3.21 16.28
CA SER A 407 -22.37 3.53 16.68
C SER A 407 -23.40 2.63 15.98
N LEU A 408 -23.20 2.36 14.69
CA LEU A 408 -24.02 1.44 13.90
C LEU A 408 -24.00 0.02 14.50
N VAL A 409 -22.82 -0.50 14.83
CA VAL A 409 -22.65 -1.83 15.44
C VAL A 409 -23.32 -1.86 16.83
N ALA A 410 -23.12 -0.83 17.65
CA ALA A 410 -23.74 -0.71 18.97
C ALA A 410 -25.28 -0.72 18.89
N GLY A 411 -25.84 0.10 18.00
CA GLY A 411 -27.28 0.18 17.76
C GLY A 411 -27.86 -1.14 17.28
N ARG A 412 -27.19 -1.82 16.34
CA ARG A 412 -27.68 -3.10 15.81
C ARG A 412 -27.63 -4.21 16.85
N LEU A 413 -26.59 -4.25 17.69
CA LEU A 413 -26.44 -5.25 18.75
C LEU A 413 -27.21 -4.90 20.02
N LYS A 414 -27.74 -3.67 20.15
CA LYS A 414 -28.31 -3.13 21.41
C LYS A 414 -27.31 -3.31 22.55
N VAL A 415 -26.10 -2.80 22.36
CA VAL A 415 -25.01 -2.77 23.34
C VAL A 415 -24.57 -1.32 23.51
N ASP A 416 -24.15 -0.95 24.71
CA ASP A 416 -23.58 0.37 24.96
C ASP A 416 -22.33 0.58 24.09
N GLU A 417 -22.29 1.70 23.36
CA GLU A 417 -21.17 2.07 22.50
C GLU A 417 -19.83 2.13 23.27
N GLN A 418 -19.86 2.55 24.54
CA GLN A 418 -18.68 2.61 25.40
C GLN A 418 -18.05 1.23 25.63
N LEU A 419 -18.85 0.16 25.65
CA LEU A 419 -18.35 -1.21 25.80
C LEU A 419 -17.59 -1.65 24.55
N ILE A 420 -18.08 -1.31 23.36
CA ILE A 420 -17.38 -1.60 22.10
C ILE A 420 -16.07 -0.81 22.04
N ARG A 421 -16.09 0.46 22.43
CA ARG A 421 -14.88 1.29 22.54
C ARG A 421 -13.88 0.73 23.55
N ALA A 422 -14.34 0.14 24.66
CA ALA A 422 -13.48 -0.54 25.63
C ALA A 422 -12.81 -1.78 25.02
N GLU A 423 -13.56 -2.62 24.30
CA GLU A 423 -12.99 -3.78 23.61
C GLU A 423 -11.99 -3.37 22.51
N MET A 424 -12.25 -2.28 21.79
CA MET A 424 -11.26 -1.72 20.83
C MET A 424 -9.96 -1.30 21.52
N ARG A 425 -10.03 -0.66 22.70
CA ARG A 425 -8.85 -0.28 23.50
C ARG A 425 -8.09 -1.51 24.00
N LYS A 426 -8.81 -2.52 24.49
CA LYS A 426 -8.24 -3.79 24.93
C LYS A 426 -7.53 -4.53 23.78
N ALA A 427 -8.16 -4.60 22.61
CA ALA A 427 -7.59 -5.24 21.42
C ALA A 427 -6.36 -4.51 20.85
N THR A 428 -6.21 -3.22 21.15
CA THR A 428 -5.00 -2.44 20.80
C THR A 428 -3.93 -2.46 21.89
N GLY A 429 -4.08 -3.30 22.92
CA GLY A 429 -3.09 -3.45 23.99
C GLY A 429 -3.09 -2.34 25.04
N LYS A 430 -4.09 -1.45 25.04
CA LYS A 430 -4.28 -0.43 26.09
C LYS A 430 -5.17 -1.00 27.20
N GLN A 431 -4.61 -1.76 28.14
CA GLN A 431 -5.31 -2.07 29.40
C GLN A 431 -5.18 -0.91 30.39
N ASP A 432 -6.32 -0.49 30.94
CA ASP A 432 -6.42 0.36 32.14
C ASP A 432 -5.84 -0.41 33.35
N SER A 433 -4.55 -0.21 33.64
CA SER A 433 -4.10 -0.17 35.04
C SER A 433 -4.57 1.17 35.60
N GLY A 434 -5.39 1.13 36.65
CA GLY A 434 -5.97 2.32 37.28
C GLY A 434 -4.92 3.33 37.76
N GLU A 435 -4.53 4.23 36.88
CA GLU A 435 -3.99 5.55 37.20
C GLU A 435 -4.73 6.58 36.36
N LYS A 436 -5.09 7.69 37.02
CA LYS A 436 -5.95 8.76 36.53
C LYS A 436 -5.50 9.26 35.16
N HIS A 437 -6.39 9.07 34.18
CA HIS A 437 -6.54 9.78 32.91
C HIS A 437 -5.58 10.95 32.63
N LEU A 438 -4.76 10.78 31.58
CA LEU A 438 -4.53 11.82 30.57
C LEU A 438 -4.47 11.19 29.17
N SER A 439 -5.04 11.94 28.23
CA SER A 439 -5.31 11.66 26.81
C SER A 439 -4.11 11.16 25.99
N SER A 440 -4.37 10.33 24.95
CA SER A 440 -3.35 9.95 23.95
C SER A 440 -3.65 10.56 22.57
N SER A 441 -2.91 11.61 22.22
CA SER A 441 -2.23 11.69 20.92
C SER A 441 -1.09 10.67 20.97
N GLY A 442 -1.06 9.72 20.05
CA GLY A 442 -0.04 8.68 20.00
C GLY A 442 1.28 9.20 19.48
N LEU A 443 2.15 9.60 20.40
CA LEU A 443 3.60 9.54 20.36
C LEU A 443 3.98 9.24 21.82
N VAL A 444 4.84 8.27 22.08
CA VAL A 444 5.43 8.17 23.42
C VAL A 444 6.22 9.46 23.62
N GLU A 445 5.73 10.37 24.46
CA GLU A 445 6.37 11.65 24.68
C GLU A 445 7.71 11.40 25.38
N LEU A 446 8.79 11.45 24.60
CA LEU A 446 10.11 11.70 25.14
C LEU A 446 10.02 12.90 26.07
N SER A 447 10.60 12.77 27.26
CA SER A 447 10.61 13.90 28.18
C SER A 447 11.35 15.10 27.59
N LEU A 448 11.01 16.30 28.04
CA LEU A 448 11.68 17.52 27.58
C LEU A 448 13.20 17.43 27.76
N ALA A 449 13.66 16.81 28.85
CA ALA A 449 15.08 16.57 29.11
C ALA A 449 15.74 15.64 28.07
N GLU A 450 15.08 14.53 27.70
CA GLU A 450 15.58 13.62 26.65
C GLU A 450 15.64 14.28 25.29
N ARG A 451 14.58 15.02 24.93
CA ARG A 451 14.50 15.75 23.66
C ARG A 451 15.56 16.83 23.56
N THR A 452 15.73 17.61 24.62
CA THR A 452 16.70 18.72 24.68
C THR A 452 18.12 18.20 24.62
N LEU A 453 18.46 17.14 25.37
CA LEU A 453 19.80 16.55 25.31
C LEU A 453 20.09 15.90 23.95
N ALA A 454 19.13 15.15 23.38
CA ALA A 454 19.30 14.55 22.06
C ALA A 454 19.41 15.59 20.94
N ALA A 455 18.65 16.69 21.00
CA ALA A 455 18.79 17.80 20.07
C ALA A 455 20.14 18.52 20.21
N ALA A 456 20.59 18.78 21.44
CA ALA A 456 21.87 19.44 21.71
C ALA A 456 23.08 18.65 21.17
N VAL A 457 22.99 17.31 21.19
CA VAL A 457 24.02 16.40 20.67
C VAL A 457 24.10 16.42 19.14
N LEU A 458 22.99 16.71 18.46
CA LEU A 458 22.89 16.76 17.00
C LEU A 458 23.16 18.16 16.44
N ASP A 459 23.11 19.19 17.28
CA ASP A 459 23.28 20.59 16.91
C ASP A 459 24.76 20.97 16.79
N GLU A 460 25.13 21.69 15.72
CA GLU A 460 26.54 22.05 15.45
C GLU A 460 27.11 23.05 16.46
N LYS A 461 26.27 23.84 17.16
CA LYS A 461 26.70 24.83 18.15
C LYS A 461 26.79 24.24 19.55
N TRP A 462 25.87 23.37 19.92
CA TRP A 462 25.73 22.87 21.31
C TRP A 462 26.35 21.51 21.56
N ASN A 463 26.78 20.79 20.52
CA ASN A 463 27.37 19.46 20.68
C ASN A 463 28.66 19.45 21.53
N GLU A 464 29.50 20.50 21.47
CA GLU A 464 30.73 20.59 22.26
C GLU A 464 30.45 20.61 23.76
N LEU A 465 29.33 21.21 24.18
CA LEU A 465 28.87 21.23 25.56
C LEU A 465 28.15 19.93 25.94
N ALA A 466 27.31 19.39 25.05
CA ALA A 466 26.45 18.24 25.35
C ALA A 466 27.20 16.89 25.33
N LEU A 467 28.16 16.72 24.43
CA LEU A 467 28.88 15.44 24.26
C LEU A 467 29.69 15.01 25.49
N PRO A 468 30.42 15.90 26.20
CA PRO A 468 31.09 15.55 27.45
C PRO A 468 30.15 15.05 28.56
N LEU A 469 28.88 15.49 28.53
CA LEU A 469 27.88 15.18 29.55
C LEU A 469 27.17 13.83 29.31
N LEU A 470 27.34 13.23 28.13
CA LEU A 470 26.80 11.91 27.79
C LEU A 470 27.68 10.77 28.33
N GLU A 471 27.53 10.48 29.62
CA GLU A 471 28.08 9.26 30.23
C GLU A 471 27.13 8.08 30.02
N ASN A 472 27.66 6.86 29.83
CA ASN A 472 26.85 5.65 29.54
C ASN A 472 25.72 5.44 30.56
N GLU A 473 26.00 5.74 31.82
CA GLU A 473 25.05 5.54 32.88
C GLU A 473 23.88 6.55 32.86
N LEU A 474 24.03 7.70 32.17
CA LEU A 474 23.01 8.76 32.10
C LEU A 474 21.78 8.33 31.29
N PHE A 475 22.00 7.57 30.22
CA PHE A 475 20.95 7.22 29.26
C PHE A 475 20.45 5.79 29.36
N GLU A 476 20.90 5.03 30.36
CA GLU A 476 20.45 3.66 30.58
C GLU A 476 18.92 3.59 30.79
N GLY A 477 18.25 2.74 30.01
CA GLY A 477 16.80 2.55 30.03
C GLY A 477 15.98 3.71 29.46
N LEU A 478 16.60 4.68 28.78
CA LEU A 478 15.88 5.71 28.01
C LEU A 478 15.52 5.20 26.61
N LEU A 479 14.44 5.72 26.02
CA LEU A 479 14.08 5.41 24.62
C LEU A 479 15.12 5.93 23.62
N THR A 480 15.86 6.96 24.02
CA THR A 480 16.96 7.57 23.26
C THR A 480 18.30 6.86 23.47
N ALA A 481 18.38 5.83 24.33
CA ALA A 481 19.63 5.12 24.62
C ALA A 481 20.34 4.61 23.35
N PRO A 482 19.66 3.96 22.38
CA PRO A 482 20.35 3.46 21.17
C PRO A 482 20.95 4.58 20.32
N ILE A 483 20.36 5.78 20.36
CA ILE A 483 20.89 6.96 19.67
C ILE A 483 22.16 7.44 20.39
N PHE A 484 22.12 7.57 21.72
CA PHE A 484 23.26 8.03 22.51
C PHE A 484 24.43 7.05 22.50
N GLU A 485 24.18 5.74 22.48
CA GLU A 485 25.23 4.72 22.30
C GLU A 485 26.01 4.94 20.99
N LYS A 486 25.30 5.18 19.88
CA LYS A 486 25.94 5.47 18.58
C LYS A 486 26.66 6.82 18.54
N VAL A 487 26.18 7.80 19.29
CA VAL A 487 26.87 9.08 19.47
C VAL A 487 28.20 8.87 20.22
N VAL A 488 28.20 8.12 21.33
CA VAL A 488 29.41 7.82 22.12
C VAL A 488 30.40 7.02 21.29
N GLU A 489 29.93 6.02 20.53
CA GLU A 489 30.74 5.24 19.59
C GLU A 489 31.43 6.14 18.54
N LEU A 490 30.67 7.05 17.92
CA LEU A 490 31.22 8.01 16.94
C LEU A 490 32.24 8.97 17.55
N ARG A 491 32.02 9.40 18.80
CA ARG A 491 32.94 10.28 19.55
C ARG A 491 34.27 9.58 19.82
N GLN A 492 34.25 8.33 20.27
CA GLN A 492 35.46 7.54 20.53
C GLN A 492 36.28 7.30 19.25
N LEU A 493 35.59 7.17 18.10
CA LEU A 493 36.23 7.01 16.79
C LEU A 493 36.63 8.33 16.12
N ASN A 494 36.45 9.47 16.81
CA ASN A 494 36.72 10.83 16.31
C ASN A 494 36.04 11.13 14.95
N ARG A 495 34.80 10.68 14.77
CA ARG A 495 34.00 10.85 13.54
C ARG A 495 32.94 11.95 13.69
N LYS A 496 32.55 12.59 12.58
CA LYS A 496 31.52 13.64 12.58
C LYS A 496 30.16 13.07 13.01
N ILE A 497 29.62 13.60 14.12
CA ILE A 497 28.28 13.29 14.64
C ILE A 497 27.27 14.19 13.92
N ASN A 498 26.37 13.57 13.15
CA ASN A 498 25.24 14.24 12.50
C ASN A 498 24.16 13.20 12.17
N VAL A 499 22.97 13.68 11.80
CA VAL A 499 21.79 12.84 11.50
C VAL A 499 22.07 11.82 10.40
N ILE A 500 22.83 12.18 9.36
CA ILE A 500 23.15 11.29 8.23
C ILE A 500 24.05 10.14 8.70
N THR A 501 25.07 10.43 9.51
CA THR A 501 25.98 9.40 10.05
C THR A 501 25.24 8.46 11.00
N LEU A 502 24.44 9.00 11.92
CA LEU A 502 23.68 8.21 12.89
C LEU A 502 22.60 7.35 12.21
N ARG A 503 21.92 7.87 11.19
CA ARG A 503 20.91 7.13 10.40
C ARG A 503 21.49 5.90 9.67
N LYS A 504 22.78 5.91 9.33
CA LYS A 504 23.46 4.76 8.71
C LYS A 504 23.84 3.68 9.73
N LEU A 505 24.06 4.08 10.98
CA LEU A 505 24.47 3.17 12.06
C LEU A 505 23.27 2.59 12.83
N LEU A 506 22.15 3.32 12.86
CA LEU A 506 20.87 2.82 13.36
C LEU A 506 20.21 1.97 12.27
N GLY A 507 19.85 0.72 12.61
CA GLY A 507 19.09 -0.16 11.70
C GLY A 507 17.70 0.39 11.36
N GLU A 508 16.96 -0.32 10.52
CA GLU A 508 15.56 0.02 10.21
C GLU A 508 14.66 -0.24 11.44
N GLY A 509 13.78 0.71 11.78
CA GLY A 509 12.83 0.61 12.91
C GLY A 509 12.63 1.92 13.70
N ASP A 510 11.91 1.82 14.82
CA ASP A 510 11.42 2.93 15.65
C ASP A 510 12.50 3.93 16.09
N CYS A 511 13.74 3.48 16.30
CA CYS A 511 14.86 4.36 16.71
C CYS A 511 15.28 5.34 15.59
N ARG A 512 15.10 4.97 14.33
CA ARG A 512 15.39 5.85 13.18
C ARG A 512 14.31 6.92 13.02
N GLU A 513 13.05 6.54 13.22
CA GLU A 513 11.94 7.49 13.25
C GLU A 513 12.07 8.46 14.43
N LEU A 514 12.52 7.97 15.58
CA LEU A 514 12.81 8.78 16.76
C LEU A 514 13.94 9.80 16.50
N LEU A 515 15.05 9.38 15.90
CA LEU A 515 16.16 10.27 15.52
C LEU A 515 15.69 11.37 14.55
N GLU A 516 14.89 11.00 13.54
CA GLU A 516 14.36 11.95 12.55
C GLU A 516 13.38 12.93 13.19
N THR A 517 12.56 12.47 14.14
CA THR A 517 11.63 13.32 14.91
C THR A 517 12.38 14.32 15.79
N ILE A 518 13.44 13.90 16.48
CA ILE A 518 14.27 14.78 17.32
C ILE A 518 14.98 15.83 16.45
N ALA A 519 15.56 15.42 15.31
CA ALA A 519 16.27 16.32 14.41
C ALA A 519 15.36 17.41 13.81
N LEU A 520 14.10 17.08 13.51
CA LEU A 520 13.14 18.02 12.92
C LEU A 520 12.48 18.93 13.97
N SER A 521 12.34 18.47 15.21
CA SER A 521 11.79 19.28 16.32
C SER A 521 12.85 20.04 17.12
N ALA A 522 14.13 19.93 16.75
CA ALA A 522 15.24 20.61 17.43
C ALA A 522 15.09 22.15 17.42
N SER A 523 14.49 22.72 16.37
CA SER A 523 14.24 24.17 16.27
C SER A 523 13.19 24.68 17.27
N ASP A 524 12.35 23.78 17.79
CA ASP A 524 11.27 24.11 18.73
C ASP A 524 11.72 23.96 20.19
N LEU A 525 12.97 23.54 20.43
CA LEU A 525 13.54 23.37 21.75
C LEU A 525 14.44 24.56 22.11
N PRO A 526 14.33 25.11 23.34
CA PRO A 526 15.21 26.17 23.80
C PRO A 526 16.60 25.57 24.09
N LEU A 527 17.46 25.48 23.07
CA LEU A 527 18.84 25.06 23.23
C LEU A 527 19.66 26.23 23.82
N THR A 528 19.76 26.25 25.14
CA THR A 528 20.65 27.11 25.93
C THR A 528 21.53 26.27 26.84
N GLU A 529 22.64 26.83 27.33
CA GLU A 529 23.53 26.16 28.28
C GLU A 529 22.76 25.69 29.54
N ASP A 530 21.92 26.56 30.11
CA ASP A 530 21.07 26.23 31.27
C ASP A 530 20.09 25.09 30.98
N ALA A 531 19.50 25.05 29.78
CA ALA A 531 18.55 24.01 29.40
C ALA A 531 19.23 22.65 29.22
N ILE A 532 20.45 22.62 28.67
CA ILE A 532 21.23 21.40 28.48
C ILE A 532 21.70 20.86 29.84
N LEU A 533 22.29 21.71 30.68
CA LEU A 533 22.72 21.32 32.04
C LEU A 533 21.53 20.93 32.93
N GLY A 534 20.40 21.63 32.80
CA GLY A 534 19.15 21.28 33.46
C GLY A 534 18.61 19.93 33.02
N SER A 535 18.71 19.60 31.72
CA SER A 535 18.28 18.31 31.18
C SER A 535 19.12 17.15 31.72
N VAL A 536 20.44 17.32 31.80
CA VAL A 536 21.34 16.32 32.39
C VAL A 536 21.01 16.09 33.86
N ARG A 537 20.82 17.14 34.66
CA ARG A 537 20.41 17.03 36.07
C ARG A 537 19.07 16.28 36.22
N ALA A 538 18.07 16.64 35.41
CA ALA A 538 16.77 15.98 35.44
C ALA A 538 16.85 14.47 35.09
N LEU A 539 17.73 14.10 34.16
CA LEU A 539 17.97 12.70 33.80
C LEU A 539 18.72 11.93 34.89
N GLN A 540 19.72 12.56 35.53
CA GLN A 540 20.43 12.00 36.69
C GLN A 540 19.48 11.75 37.86
N GLU A 541 18.61 12.71 38.18
CA GLU A 541 17.62 12.56 39.25
C GLU A 541 16.65 11.41 38.99
N ARG A 542 16.13 11.31 37.76
CA ARG A 542 15.25 10.20 37.36
C ARG A 542 15.95 8.85 37.41
N ARG A 543 17.23 8.79 37.08
CA ARG A 543 18.03 7.57 37.25
C ARG A 543 18.14 7.20 38.73
N ILE A 544 18.53 8.14 39.60
CA ILE A 544 18.64 7.90 41.05
C ILE A 544 17.30 7.43 41.62
N GLU A 545 16.18 8.00 41.16
CA GLU A 545 14.84 7.55 41.52
C GLU A 545 14.54 6.12 41.07
N ARG A 546 14.85 5.76 39.81
CA ARG A 546 14.69 4.39 39.29
C ARG A 546 15.55 3.38 40.07
N GLU A 547 16.81 3.71 40.33
CA GLU A 547 17.69 2.86 41.14
C GLU A 547 17.18 2.70 42.57
N ASN A 548 16.70 3.78 43.21
CA ASN A 548 16.13 3.72 44.54
C ASN A 548 14.85 2.89 44.60
N LEU A 549 14.03 2.93 43.54
CA LEU A 549 12.83 2.11 43.40
C LEU A 549 13.19 0.62 43.28
N HIS A 550 14.11 0.27 42.38
CA HIS A 550 14.58 -1.12 42.25
C HIS A 550 15.27 -1.62 43.52
N ARG A 551 16.08 -0.79 44.19
CA ARG A 551 16.66 -1.14 45.50
C ARG A 551 15.58 -1.32 46.55
N GLN A 552 14.50 -0.53 46.53
CA GLN A 552 13.37 -0.69 47.46
C GLN A 552 12.56 -1.97 47.20
N GLU A 553 12.40 -2.36 45.94
CA GLU A 553 11.78 -3.64 45.56
C GLU A 553 12.66 -4.82 45.97
N ALA A 554 13.98 -4.73 45.77
CA ALA A 554 14.95 -5.72 46.22
C ALA A 554 14.97 -5.85 47.75
N ILE A 555 14.96 -4.73 48.49
CA ILE A 555 14.84 -4.72 49.96
C ILE A 555 13.54 -5.42 50.39
N LYS A 556 12.40 -5.11 49.77
CA LYS A 556 11.11 -5.77 50.10
C LYS A 556 11.15 -7.27 49.86
N LYS A 557 11.82 -7.71 48.78
CA LYS A 557 11.95 -9.12 48.40
C LYS A 557 12.91 -9.90 49.29
N GLU A 558 13.91 -9.25 49.85
CA GLU A 558 14.89 -9.88 50.75
C GLU A 558 14.43 -9.84 52.22
N GLN A 559 13.68 -8.79 52.61
CA GLN A 559 13.03 -8.68 53.92
C GLN A 559 11.98 -9.76 54.18
N THR A 560 11.41 -10.36 53.13
CA THR A 560 10.53 -11.53 53.27
C THR A 560 11.27 -12.81 53.67
N ASN A 561 12.61 -12.84 53.56
CA ASN A 561 13.43 -14.01 53.89
C ASN A 561 14.17 -13.88 55.24
N ASP A 562 14.86 -12.76 55.52
CA ASP A 562 15.48 -12.48 56.83
C ASP A 562 15.73 -10.97 57.01
N LEU A 563 15.16 -10.37 58.06
CA LEU A 563 15.20 -8.93 58.34
C LEU A 563 16.60 -8.42 58.75
N ASN A 564 17.49 -9.28 59.24
CA ASN A 564 18.83 -8.92 59.71
C ASN A 564 19.96 -9.42 58.80
N SER A 565 19.64 -9.85 57.58
CA SER A 565 20.64 -10.27 56.59
C SER A 565 21.64 -9.14 56.30
N PRO A 566 22.96 -9.43 56.27
CA PRO A 566 23.99 -8.47 55.86
C PRO A 566 23.69 -7.80 54.50
N ALA A 567 23.01 -8.52 53.59
CA ALA A 567 22.61 -8.00 52.29
C ALA A 567 21.52 -6.91 52.39
N VAL A 568 20.55 -7.06 53.30
CA VAL A 568 19.51 -6.05 53.55
C VAL A 568 20.13 -4.77 54.12
N ILE A 569 21.05 -4.92 55.09
CA ILE A 569 21.75 -3.78 55.70
C ILE A 569 22.61 -3.04 54.66
N GLN A 570 23.28 -3.78 53.76
CA GLN A 570 24.06 -3.19 52.67
C GLN A 570 23.16 -2.42 51.68
N LEU A 571 22.06 -3.01 51.22
CA LEU A 571 21.12 -2.36 50.29
C LEU A 571 20.48 -1.10 50.88
N VAL A 572 20.17 -1.10 52.18
CA VAL A 572 19.67 0.10 52.88
C VAL A 572 20.72 1.19 52.94
N ARG A 573 21.98 0.87 53.27
CA ARG A 573 23.09 1.83 53.28
C ARG A 573 23.37 2.42 51.89
N GLU A 574 23.32 1.60 50.84
CA GLU A 574 23.49 2.04 49.46
C GLU A 574 22.35 2.95 49.00
N LYS A 575 21.10 2.67 49.43
CA LYS A 575 19.95 3.53 49.19
C LYS A 575 20.10 4.87 49.91
N GLU A 576 20.48 4.87 51.19
CA GLU A 576 20.72 6.12 51.95
C GLU A 576 21.84 6.96 51.34
N ALA A 577 22.93 6.32 50.88
CA ALA A 577 24.01 6.99 50.16
C ALA A 577 23.53 7.62 48.84
N SER A 578 22.65 6.93 48.10
CA SER A 578 22.07 7.43 46.85
C SER A 578 21.12 8.61 47.07
N VAL A 579 20.36 8.61 48.16
CA VAL A 579 19.51 9.73 48.58
C VAL A 579 20.37 10.95 48.99
N ARG A 580 21.49 10.74 49.67
CA ARG A 580 22.45 11.82 50.00
C ARG A 580 23.10 12.41 48.75
N ARG A 581 23.46 11.59 47.74
CA ARG A 581 23.95 12.07 46.43
C ARG A 581 22.91 12.94 45.72
N LYS A 582 21.63 12.56 45.76
CA LYS A 582 20.54 13.38 45.21
C LYS A 582 20.46 14.76 45.86
N GLN A 583 20.64 14.84 47.18
CA GLN A 583 20.63 16.11 47.94
C GLN A 583 21.85 16.98 47.64
N GLN A 584 23.02 16.39 47.34
CA GLN A 584 24.23 17.12 46.97
C GLN A 584 24.17 17.71 45.55
N HIS A 585 23.40 17.13 44.62
CA HIS A 585 23.20 17.67 43.27
C HIS A 585 22.22 18.87 43.21
N HIS A 586 21.50 19.13 44.30
CA HIS A 586 20.57 20.26 44.44
C HIS A 586 21.21 21.50 45.09
N ALA A 587 22.42 21.38 45.64
CA ALA A 587 23.24 22.47 46.17
C ALA A 587 24.26 22.91 45.12
#